data_AF-A0A842LH51-F1
#
_entry.id   AF-A0A842LH51-F1
#
_cell.length_a   1.000
_cell.length_b   1.000
_cell.length_c   1.000
_cell.angle_alpha   90.00
_cell.angle_beta   90.00
_cell.angle_gamma   90.00
#
_symmetry.space_group_name_H-M   'P 1'
#
loop_
_entity.id
_entity.type
_entity.pdbx_description
1 polymer ?
#
loop_
_entity_poly.entity_id
_entity_poly.type
_entity_poly.pdbx_seq_one_letter_code
_entity_poly.pdbx_strand_id
1 'polypeptide(L)' 'MFLDGTFLPTRRGKTAKEPVYMALAIKSNGRWEILGFWLFGAEGESAKN' A
#
# COMPACT_ATOMS: atom_id res chain seq x y z
N MET A 1 4.31 9.46 11.99
CA MET A 1 3.86 8.43 11.02
C MET A 1 2.84 9.08 10.13
N PHE A 2 2.93 8.85 8.81
CA PHE A 2 2.00 9.38 7.82
C PHE A 2 1.30 8.20 7.14
N LEU A 3 0.04 8.40 6.78
CA LEU A 3 -0.74 7.48 5.98
C LEU A 3 -1.16 8.22 4.72
N ASP A 4 -0.84 7.67 3.56
CA ASP A 4 -1.21 8.23 2.26
C ASP A 4 -1.93 7.18 1.41
N GLY A 5 -2.68 7.63 0.42
CA GLY A 5 -3.47 6.79 -0.45
C GLY A 5 -3.41 7.25 -1.90
N THR A 6 -3.20 6.31 -2.82
CA THR A 6 -3.29 6.55 -4.26
C THR A 6 -4.12 5.48 -4.94
N PHE A 7 -4.63 5.75 -6.14
CA PHE A 7 -5.39 4.78 -6.92
C PHE A 7 -4.53 4.20 -8.03
N LEU A 8 -4.40 2.87 -8.06
CA LEU A 8 -3.72 2.15 -9.14
C LEU A 8 -4.75 1.34 -9.96
N PRO A 9 -4.58 1.24 -11.29
CA PRO A 9 -5.38 0.32 -12.09
C PRO A 9 -4.97 -1.13 -11.80
N THR A 10 -5.89 -1.92 -11.25
CA THR A 10 -5.70 -3.34 -10.92
C THR A 10 -6.65 -4.20 -11.74
N ARG A 11 -6.24 -5.43 -12.10
CA ARG A 11 -7.05 -6.38 -12.87
C ARG A 11 -7.50 -7.55 -12.00
N ARG A 12 -8.80 -7.63 -11.69
CA ARG A 12 -9.47 -8.76 -11.03
C ARG A 12 -10.64 -9.23 -11.90
N GLY A 13 -10.32 -9.89 -13.01
CA GLY A 13 -11.28 -10.19 -14.09
C GLY A 13 -11.53 -9.01 -15.05
N LYS A 14 -11.78 -7.81 -14.50
CA LYS A 14 -11.83 -6.53 -15.22
C LYS A 14 -10.83 -5.53 -14.62
N THR A 15 -10.34 -4.59 -15.43
CA THR A 15 -9.48 -3.50 -14.95
C THR A 15 -10.32 -2.41 -14.29
N ALA A 16 -9.99 -2.05 -13.05
CA ALA A 16 -10.59 -0.95 -12.30
C ALA A 16 -9.52 -0.24 -11.47
N LYS A 17 -9.77 1.01 -11.07
CA LYS A 17 -8.90 1.72 -10.13
C LYS A 17 -9.20 1.26 -8.71
N GLU A 18 -8.20 0.74 -8.02
CA GLU A 18 -8.28 0.32 -6.62
C GLU A 18 -7.36 1.20 -5.74
N PRO A 19 -7.78 1.57 -4.53
CA PRO A 19 -6.95 2.36 -3.63
C PRO A 19 -5.85 1.50 -3.01
N VAL A 20 -4.63 2.01 -3.02
CA VAL A 20 -3.47 1.52 -2.27
C VAL A 20 -3.19 2.50 -1.15
N TYR A 21 -3.18 2.00 0.08
CA TYR A 21 -2.78 2.77 1.25
C TYR A 21 -1.33 2.43 1.59
N MET A 22 -0.55 3.42 1.98
CA MET A 22 0.85 3.25 2.34
C MET A 22 1.16 3.98 3.65
N ALA A 23 1.78 3.27 4.58
CA ALA A 23 2.24 3.80 5.85
C ALA A 23 3.72 4.18 5.75
N LEU A 24 4.05 5.43 6.07
CA LEU A 24 5.40 5.96 6.05
C LEU A 24 5.80 6.44 7.44
N ALA A 25 7.03 6.11 7.87
CA ALA A 25 7.58 6.59 9.12
C ALA A 25 9.00 7.13 8.97
N ILE A 26 9.38 7.96 9.94
CA ILE A 26 10.74 8.46 10.11
C ILE A 26 11.38 7.64 11.22
N LYS A 27 12.51 7.00 10.93
CA LYS A 27 13.34 6.30 11.93
C LYS A 27 13.97 7.31 12.89
N SER A 28 14.45 6.82 14.03
CA SER A 28 15.20 7.64 15.00
C SER A 28 16.45 8.31 14.40
N ASN A 29 17.01 7.78 13.30
CA ASN A 29 18.12 8.37 12.55
C ASN A 29 17.69 9.37 11.46
N GLY A 30 16.41 9.78 11.43
CA GLY A 30 15.88 10.74 10.48
C GLY A 30 15.59 10.20 9.07
N ARG A 31 15.87 8.92 8.79
CA ARG A 31 15.54 8.32 7.49
C ARG A 31 14.06 7.96 7.40
N TRP A 32 13.48 8.23 6.24
CA TRP A 32 12.14 7.77 5.88
C TRP A 32 12.15 6.30 5.48
N GLU A 33 11.12 5.56 5.88
CA GLU A 33 10.89 4.17 5.50
C GLU A 33 9.40 3.90 5.33
N ILE A 34 9.06 3.10 4.31
CA ILE A 34 7.73 2.54 4.14
C ILE A 34 7.58 1.40 5.14
N LEU A 35 6.63 1.52 6.05
CA LEU A 35 6.33 0.49 7.05
C LEU A 35 5.42 -0.61 6.52
N GLY A 36 4.64 -0.30 5.48
CA GLY A 36 3.80 -1.27 4.80
C GLY A 36 2.82 -0.61 3.84
N PHE A 37 2.22 -1.40 2.97
CA PHE A 37 1.08 -0.98 2.15
C PHE A 37 -0.07 -1.99 2.16
N TRP A 38 -1.27 -1.53 1.79
CA TRP A 38 -2.48 -2.34 1.76
C TRP A 38 -3.31 -2.05 0.50
N LEU A 39 -3.77 -3.10 -0.18
CA LEU A 39 -4.71 -3.03 -1.30
C LEU A 39 -5.97 -3.80 -0.89
N PHE A 40 -7.16 -3.19 -1.01
CA PHE A 40 -8.41 -3.88 -0.65
C PHE A 40 -8.61 -5.15 -1.48
N GLY A 41 -8.95 -6.26 -0.83
CA GLY A 41 -9.08 -7.58 -1.48
C GLY A 41 -7.75 -8.26 -1.84
N ALA A 42 -6.61 -7.72 -1.42
CA ALA A 42 -5.35 -8.46 -1.28
C ALA A 42 -5.04 -8.58 0.22
N GLU A 43 -4.54 -9.73 0.67
CA GLU A 43 -4.26 -10.02 2.08
C GLU A 43 -2.99 -9.31 2.63
N GLY A 44 -2.73 -8.06 2.24
CA GLY A 44 -1.58 -7.31 2.74
C GLY A 44 -0.22 -7.87 2.27
N GLU A 45 0.88 -7.25 2.72
CA GLU A 45 2.22 -7.52 2.18
C GLU A 45 2.58 -9.01 2.18
N SER A 46 2.86 -9.54 0.99
CA SER A 46 3.06 -10.96 0.70
C SER A 46 1.77 -11.82 0.56
N ALA A 47 0.67 -11.25 0.07
CA ALA A 47 -0.50 -12.05 -0.32
C ALA A 47 -0.14 -13.07 -1.42
N LYS A 48 0.03 -14.34 -1.03
CA LYS A 48 0.01 -15.50 -1.93
C LYS A 48 -1.40 -15.69 -2.49
N ASN A 49 -1.49 -16.05 -3.75
CA ASN A 49 -2.67 -16.64 -4.37
C ASN A 49 -2.56 -18.17 -4.32
#